data_AF-A0A1I3LZE8-F1
#
_entry.id   AF-A0A1I3LZE8-F1
#
_cell.length_a   1.000
_cell.length_b   1.000
_cell.length_c   1.000
_cell.angle_alpha   90.00
_cell.angle_beta   90.00
_cell.angle_gamma   90.00
#
_symmetry.space_group_name_H-M   'P 1'
#
loop_
_entity.id
_entity.type
_entity.pdbx_description
1 polymer ?
#
loop_
_entity_poly.entity_id
_entity_poly.type
_entity_poly.pdbx_seq_one_letter_code
_entity_poly.pdbx_strand_id
1 'polypeptide(L)'
;MSDMQDVRMLQGFILQVLRNEHPDWFAPFRYPMYGMVMKAGGGKADVQILTQDGQPDETIPVLLATYDTKRFLDLLNGDKVLVAFPYGDPTEARIIERM
;
A
#
# COMPACT_ATOMS: atom_id res chain seq x y z
N MET A 1 -24.27 6.09 -1.02
CA MET A 1 -23.53 5.18 -0.14
C MET A 1 -22.06 5.42 -0.47
N SER A 2 -21.28 5.79 0.54
CA SER A 2 -20.07 6.63 0.36
C SER A 2 -18.87 5.80 -0.07
N ASP A 3 -18.14 6.24 -1.09
CA ASP A 3 -16.89 5.65 -1.60
C ASP A 3 -15.93 5.20 -0.48
N MET A 4 -15.95 5.92 0.64
CA MET A 4 -15.12 5.64 1.81
C MET A 4 -15.47 4.33 2.54
N GLN A 5 -16.69 3.81 2.38
CA GLN A 5 -17.15 2.54 2.95
C GLN A 5 -16.69 1.35 2.09
N ASP A 6 -16.73 1.48 0.77
CA ASP A 6 -16.26 0.47 -0.17
C ASP A 6 -14.73 0.30 -0.09
N VAL A 7 -14.04 1.42 0.05
CA VAL A 7 -12.59 1.51 0.26
C VAL A 7 -12.17 0.81 1.57
N ARG A 8 -12.96 0.96 2.66
CA ARG A 8 -12.74 0.22 3.92
C ARG A 8 -13.04 -1.27 3.81
N MET A 9 -14.07 -1.66 3.05
CA MET A 9 -14.38 -3.08 2.81
C MET A 9 -13.27 -3.76 2.00
N LEU A 10 -12.77 -3.09 0.95
CA LEU A 10 -11.65 -3.58 0.14
C LEU A 10 -10.38 -3.73 0.99
N GLN A 11 -10.08 -2.76 1.87
CA GLN A 11 -8.99 -2.89 2.84
C GLN A 11 -9.16 -4.11 3.75
N GLY A 12 -10.34 -4.31 4.33
CA GLY A 12 -10.62 -5.46 5.19
C GLY A 12 -10.43 -6.78 4.47
N PHE A 13 -10.86 -6.87 3.22
CA PHE A 13 -10.66 -8.05 2.39
C PHE A 13 -9.18 -8.30 2.06
N ILE A 14 -8.47 -7.29 1.56
CA ILE A 14 -7.03 -7.40 1.22
C ILE A 14 -6.22 -7.76 2.47
N LEU A 15 -6.55 -7.16 3.63
CA LEU A 15 -5.98 -7.50 4.93
C LEU A 15 -6.17 -8.98 5.29
N GLN A 16 -7.37 -9.50 5.07
CA GLN A 16 -7.68 -10.90 5.39
C GLN A 16 -6.94 -11.86 4.46
N VAL A 17 -6.85 -11.56 3.16
CA VAL A 17 -6.11 -12.37 2.18
C VAL A 17 -4.61 -12.37 2.52
N LEU A 18 -4.03 -11.18 2.70
CA LEU A 18 -2.61 -11.05 3.05
C LEU A 18 -2.28 -11.72 4.38
N ARG A 19 -3.17 -11.64 5.40
CA ARG A 19 -2.94 -12.34 6.68
C ARG A 19 -2.93 -13.85 6.53
N ASN A 20 -3.70 -14.38 5.60
CA ASN A 20 -3.75 -15.82 5.36
C ASN A 20 -2.57 -16.32 4.52
N GLU A 21 -2.14 -15.55 3.52
CA GLU A 21 -1.05 -15.95 2.62
C GLU A 21 0.34 -15.57 3.17
N HIS A 22 0.44 -14.47 3.90
CA HIS A 22 1.67 -13.91 4.45
C HIS A 22 1.46 -13.44 5.90
N PRO A 23 1.19 -14.36 6.85
CA PRO A 23 0.91 -14.01 8.25
C PRO A 23 2.04 -13.21 8.89
N ASP A 24 3.29 -13.48 8.51
CA ASP A 24 4.46 -12.82 9.08
C ASP A 24 4.61 -11.35 8.64
N TRP A 25 3.88 -10.91 7.61
CA TRP A 25 3.91 -9.52 7.14
C TRP A 25 3.13 -8.56 8.04
N PHE A 26 2.38 -9.10 9.01
CA PHE A 26 1.62 -8.29 9.95
C PHE A 26 2.35 -8.14 11.27
N ALA A 27 3.10 -7.04 11.43
CA ALA A 27 3.43 -6.57 12.77
C ALA A 27 2.18 -5.97 13.44
N PRO A 28 2.05 -6.05 14.78
CA PRO A 28 0.91 -5.49 15.50
C PRO A 28 0.72 -3.97 15.34
N PHE A 29 1.69 -3.25 14.77
CA PHE A 29 1.86 -1.81 14.98
C PHE A 29 1.71 -0.92 13.71
N ARG A 30 1.55 -1.49 12.51
CA ARG A 30 1.20 -0.71 11.31
C ARG A 30 0.18 -1.44 10.43
N TYR A 31 -0.99 -0.82 10.27
CA TYR A 31 -2.00 -1.22 9.30
C TYR A 31 -1.60 -0.72 7.90
N PRO A 32 -2.15 -1.31 6.81
CA PRO A 32 -1.99 -0.76 5.47
C PRO A 32 -2.44 0.69 5.40
N MET A 33 -1.69 1.50 4.67
CA MET A 33 -1.90 2.94 4.57
C MET A 33 -2.21 3.34 3.13
N TYR A 34 -3.01 4.39 2.97
CA TYR A 34 -3.23 5.01 1.68
C TYR A 34 -2.05 5.89 1.33
N GLY A 35 -1.69 5.90 0.05
CA GLY A 35 -0.72 6.85 -0.45
C GLY A 35 -0.96 7.24 -1.89
N MET A 36 -0.18 8.21 -2.34
CA MET A 36 -0.13 8.65 -3.72
C MET A 36 1.29 8.48 -4.25
N VAL A 37 1.42 7.86 -5.42
CA VAL A 37 2.71 7.68 -6.09
C VAL A 37 3.22 9.06 -6.52
N MET A 38 4.34 9.49 -5.95
CA MET A 38 4.99 10.75 -6.31
C MET A 38 5.92 10.56 -7.50
N LYS A 39 6.62 9.42 -7.52
CA LYS A 39 7.58 9.05 -8.55
C LYS A 39 7.67 7.53 -8.66
N ALA A 40 7.57 6.98 -9.87
CA ALA A 40 7.81 5.55 -10.11
C ALA A 40 8.94 5.34 -11.13
N GLY A 41 9.81 4.35 -10.91
CA GLY A 41 10.85 3.97 -11.86
C GLY A 41 11.92 3.03 -11.28
N GLY A 42 12.56 2.23 -12.14
CA GLY A 42 13.72 1.42 -11.77
C GLY A 42 13.44 0.37 -10.68
N GLY A 43 12.21 -0.15 -10.60
CA GLY A 43 11.81 -1.16 -9.60
C GLY A 43 11.38 -0.58 -8.24
N LYS A 44 11.33 0.75 -8.09
CA LYS A 44 10.89 1.43 -6.86
C LYS A 44 9.90 2.55 -7.16
N ALA A 45 9.14 2.94 -6.15
CA ALA A 45 8.33 4.15 -6.19
C ALA A 45 8.48 4.93 -4.87
N ASP A 46 8.37 6.25 -4.95
CA ASP A 46 8.20 7.10 -3.77
C ASP A 46 6.70 7.33 -3.59
N VAL A 47 6.17 6.99 -2.41
CA VAL A 47 4.74 7.11 -2.11
C VAL A 47 4.55 8.09 -0.96
N GLN A 48 3.75 9.14 -1.19
CA GLN A 48 3.29 10.03 -0.14
C GLN A 48 2.11 9.38 0.57
N ILE A 49 2.32 8.92 1.80
CA ILE A 49 1.26 8.43 2.68
C ILE A 49 0.32 9.58 3.01
N LEU A 50 -0.97 9.26 3.03
CA LEU A 50 -2.06 10.16 3.33
C LEU A 50 -2.70 9.79 4.67
N THR A 51 -3.04 10.79 5.46
CA THR A 51 -3.86 10.63 6.67
C THR A 51 -5.28 10.21 6.29
N GLN A 52 -6.09 9.83 7.29
CA GLN A 52 -7.51 9.51 7.07
C GLN A 52 -8.31 10.67 6.45
N ASP A 53 -7.85 11.91 6.66
CA ASP A 53 -8.46 13.12 6.09
C ASP A 53 -7.89 13.48 4.71
N GLY A 54 -7.04 12.61 4.14
CA GLY A 54 -6.43 12.78 2.82
C GLY A 54 -5.28 13.79 2.78
N GLN A 55 -4.79 14.24 3.93
CA GLN A 55 -3.65 15.16 4.00
C GLN A 55 -2.33 14.39 3.89
N PRO A 56 -1.27 14.96 3.28
CA PRO A 56 0.06 14.36 3.28
C PRO A 56 0.59 14.15 4.70
N ASP A 57 1.12 12.95 4.98
CA ASP A 57 1.78 12.60 6.24
C ASP A 57 3.29 12.42 6.02
N GLU A 58 3.72 11.24 5.56
CA GLU A 58 5.12 10.89 5.31
C GLU A 58 5.35 10.35 3.88
N THR A 59 6.52 10.58 3.30
CA THR A 59 6.91 9.94 2.03
C THR A 59 7.77 8.72 2.31
N ILE A 60 7.37 7.57 1.78
CA ILE A 60 8.04 6.29 1.99
C ILE A 60 8.46 5.70 0.63
N PRO A 61 9.71 5.24 0.49
CA PRO A 61 10.13 4.47 -0.67
C PRO A 61 9.53 3.06 -0.59
N VAL A 62 8.84 2.65 -1.64
CA VAL A 62 8.23 1.32 -1.75
C VAL A 62 8.84 0.53 -2.90
N LEU A 63 8.91 -0.77 -2.72
CA LEU A 63 9.32 -1.68 -3.80
C LEU A 63 8.15 -1.89 -4.77
N LEU A 64 8.41 -1.78 -6.08
CA LEU A 64 7.40 -2.05 -7.12
C LEU A 64 7.05 -3.53 -7.25
N ALA A 65 7.81 -4.42 -6.59
CA ALA A 65 7.44 -5.81 -6.42
C ALA A 65 6.21 -5.86 -5.49
N THR A 66 5.04 -6.01 -6.09
CA THR A 66 3.80 -6.22 -5.33
C THR A 66 3.92 -7.48 -4.48
N TYR A 67 2.98 -7.71 -3.57
CA TYR A 67 2.93 -8.98 -2.82
C TYR A 67 2.90 -10.19 -3.77
N ASP A 68 2.31 -10.02 -4.96
CA ASP A 68 2.34 -10.99 -6.03
C ASP A 68 3.50 -10.68 -7.00
N THR A 69 4.57 -11.45 -6.88
CA THR A 69 5.75 -11.35 -7.77
C THR A 69 5.45 -11.56 -9.25
N LYS A 70 4.25 -12.05 -9.61
CA LYS A 70 3.79 -12.20 -11.01
C LYS A 70 2.94 -11.03 -11.48
N ARG A 71 2.48 -10.16 -10.59
CA ARG A 71 1.65 -8.99 -10.91
C ARG A 71 2.53 -7.74 -10.97
N PHE A 72 2.79 -7.29 -12.19
CA PHE A 72 3.43 -6.01 -12.44
C PHE A 72 2.36 -4.91 -12.49
N LEU A 73 2.47 -3.93 -11.60
CA LEU A 73 1.66 -2.71 -11.66
C LEU A 73 2.46 -1.64 -12.42
N ASP A 74 1.92 -1.19 -13.55
CA ASP A 74 2.43 -0.03 -14.26
C ASP A 74 1.94 1.24 -13.53
N LEU A 75 2.72 1.68 -12.54
CA LEU A 75 2.39 2.81 -11.70
C LEU A 75 2.77 4.13 -12.36
N LEU A 76 1.86 5.07 -12.32
CA LEU A 76 2.06 6.44 -12.79
C LEU A 76 2.12 7.41 -11.62
N ASN A 77 2.79 8.54 -11.84
CA ASN A 77 2.79 9.62 -10.86
C ASN A 77 1.34 10.14 -10.69
N GLY A 78 0.88 10.21 -9.44
CA GLY A 78 -0.48 10.56 -9.07
C GLY A 78 -1.39 9.36 -8.79
N ASP A 79 -0.96 8.13 -9.10
CA ASP A 79 -1.75 6.93 -8.78
C ASP A 79 -1.99 6.82 -7.27
N LYS A 80 -3.23 6.58 -6.87
CA LYS A 80 -3.57 6.27 -5.49
C LYS A 80 -3.34 4.79 -5.24
N VAL A 81 -2.67 4.46 -4.15
CA VAL A 81 -2.24 3.10 -3.86
C VAL A 81 -2.49 2.75 -2.41
N LEU A 82 -2.68 1.46 -2.17
CA LEU A 82 -2.66 0.87 -0.85
C LEU A 82 -1.27 0.27 -0.60
N VAL A 83 -0.64 0.68 0.49
CA VAL A 83 0.71 0.24 0.88
C VAL A 83 0.63 -0.63 2.12
N ALA A 84 1.31 -1.78 2.09
CA ALA A 84 1.51 -2.65 3.24
C ALA A 84 2.96 -2.55 3.73
N PHE A 85 3.15 -2.80 5.02
CA PHE A 85 4.44 -2.78 5.70
C PHE A 85 4.74 -4.16 6.28
N PRO A 86 5.35 -5.07 5.49
CA PRO A 86 5.83 -6.35 5.99
C PRO A 86 6.64 -6.16 7.28
N TYR A 87 6.32 -6.92 8.32
CA TYR A 87 6.99 -6.83 9.63
C TYR A 87 6.89 -5.45 10.30
N GLY A 88 6.04 -4.54 9.80
CA GLY A 88 5.97 -3.15 10.24
C GLY A 88 7.17 -2.30 9.81
N ASP A 89 8.03 -2.82 8.93
CA ASP A 89 9.25 -2.15 8.47
C ASP A 89 8.95 -1.27 7.23
N PRO A 90 9.16 0.05 7.30
CA PRO A 90 9.02 0.96 6.17
C PRO A 90 9.94 0.64 4.99
N THR A 91 11.08 -0.02 5.22
CA THR A 91 12.04 -0.36 4.15
C THR A 91 11.59 -1.54 3.29
N GLU A 92 10.70 -2.37 3.82
CA GLU A 92 10.07 -3.50 3.12
C GLU A 92 8.70 -3.14 2.55
N ALA A 93 8.31 -1.86 2.57
CA ALA A 93 6.99 -1.42 2.15
C ALA A 93 6.70 -1.79 0.69
N ARG A 94 5.49 -2.30 0.45
CA ARG A 94 5.03 -2.82 -0.85
C ARG A 94 3.67 -2.27 -1.20
N ILE A 95 3.47 -2.02 -2.49
CA ILE A 95 2.16 -1.69 -3.03
C ILE A 95 1.37 -2.98 -3.25
N ILE A 96 0.17 -3.03 -2.69
CA ILE A 96 -0.70 -4.21 -2.74
C ILE A 96 -1.88 -4.00 -3.68
N GLU A 97 -2.32 -2.77 -3.91
CA GLU A 97 -3.37 -2.46 -4.89
C GLU A 97 -3.28 -1.01 -5.37
N ARG A 98 -3.67 -0.77 -6.62
CA ARG A 98 -3.92 0.59 -7.16
C ARG A 98 -5.42 0.87 -7.10
N MET A 99 -5.80 2.02 -6.55
CA MET A 99 -7.17 2.44 -6.29
C MET A 99 -7.71 3.38 -7.37
#